data_AF-A0A4W6CUW7-F1
#
_entry.id   AF-A0A4W6CUW7-F1
#
_cell.length_a   1.000
_cell.length_b   1.000
_cell.length_c   1.000
_cell.angle_alpha   90.00
_cell.angle_beta   90.00
_cell.angle_gamma   90.00
#
_symmetry.space_group_name_H-M   'P 1'
#
loop_
_entity.id
_entity.type
_entity.pdbx_description
1 polymer ?
#
loop_
_entity_poly.entity_id
_entity_poly.type
_entity_poly.pdbx_seq_one_letter_code
_entity_poly.pdbx_strand_id
1 'polypeptide(L)'
;MVIKVFLASSSGSTAIKKKQQDVVAFLEALKVDYAQLDIACNEENRMWMRQNVPEEKKPANGIPLPPQIFNEESYCGDYDTFFDAKEDNSVYAFLGLPPPPGSKAHAEEEEEQEEADDDREEEEAEVQEEEEAE
;
A
#
# COMPACT_ATOMS: atom_id res chain seq x y z
N MET A 1 5.98 -9.85 -1.99
CA MET A 1 5.22 -8.80 -1.31
C MET A 1 5.19 -9.10 0.18
N VAL A 2 5.85 -8.28 0.98
CA VAL A 2 5.83 -8.37 2.45
C VAL A 2 5.59 -6.97 3.01
N ILE A 3 4.45 -6.78 3.68
CA ILE A 3 4.13 -5.51 4.33
C ILE A 3 4.99 -5.38 5.58
N LYS A 4 5.78 -4.32 5.67
CA LYS A 4 6.59 -3.98 6.84
C LYS A 4 5.93 -2.82 7.58
N VAL A 5 5.64 -3.02 8.86
CA VAL A 5 5.04 -1.99 9.70
C VAL A 5 6.04 -1.62 10.79
N PHE A 6 6.54 -0.39 10.71
CA PHE A 6 7.44 0.16 11.71
C PHE A 6 6.63 0.72 12.89
N LEU A 7 6.89 0.19 14.07
CA LEU A 7 6.16 0.48 15.30
C LEU A 7 7.15 0.89 16.39
N ALA A 8 6.72 1.62 17.41
CA ALA A 8 7.46 1.85 18.64
C ALA A 8 6.71 1.22 19.81
N SER A 9 7.22 0.08 20.29
CA SER A 9 6.60 -0.66 21.41
C SER A 9 6.58 0.15 22.71
N SER A 10 7.65 0.91 22.98
CA SER A 10 7.80 1.73 24.18
C SER A 10 7.52 3.22 23.94
N SER A 11 6.62 3.56 23.01
CA SER A 11 6.23 4.95 22.76
C SER A 11 5.64 5.63 24.00
N GLY A 12 6.11 6.83 24.34
CA GLY A 12 5.58 7.65 25.42
C GLY A 12 4.24 8.35 25.11
N SER A 13 3.84 8.37 23.83
CA SER A 13 2.61 9.02 23.37
C SER A 13 1.47 8.02 23.25
N THR A 14 0.39 8.24 24.00
CA THR A 14 -0.84 7.45 23.89
C THR A 14 -1.47 7.56 22.51
N ALA A 15 -1.37 8.71 21.85
CA ALA A 15 -1.89 8.90 20.50
C ALA A 15 -1.16 8.01 19.49
N ILE A 16 0.17 7.97 19.55
CA ILE A 16 1.00 7.09 18.70
C ILE A 16 0.64 5.62 18.94
N LYS A 17 0.53 5.21 20.21
CA LYS A 17 0.13 3.84 20.56
C LYS A 17 -1.20 3.44 19.96
N LYS A 18 -2.20 4.32 20.00
CA LYS A 18 -3.51 4.08 19.40
C LYS A 18 -3.44 3.97 17.87
N LYS A 19 -2.73 4.89 17.21
CA LYS A 19 -2.52 4.85 15.74
C LYS A 19 -1.87 3.53 15.31
N GLN A 20 -0.83 3.11 16.03
CA GLN A 20 -0.14 1.82 15.80
C GLN A 20 -1.09 0.62 15.98
N GLN A 21 -1.86 0.60 17.07
CA GLN A 21 -2.81 -0.49 17.34
C GLN A 21 -3.90 -0.57 16.28
N ASP A 22 -4.41 0.56 15.79
CA ASP A 22 -5.43 0.61 14.74
C ASP A 22 -4.91 0.03 13.42
N VAL A 23 -3.69 0.40 13.00
CA VAL A 23 -3.05 -0.19 11.80
C VAL A 23 -2.90 -1.70 11.95
N VAL A 24 -2.32 -2.15 13.07
CA VAL A 24 -2.09 -3.58 13.36
C VAL A 24 -3.41 -4.36 13.38
N ALA A 25 -4.40 -3.88 14.14
CA ALA A 25 -5.70 -4.53 14.26
C ALA A 25 -6.42 -4.62 12.90
N PHE A 26 -6.27 -3.60 12.06
CA PHE A 26 -6.87 -3.59 10.74
C PHE A 26 -6.20 -4.59 9.79
N LEU A 27 -4.87 -4.63 9.75
CA LEU A 27 -4.13 -5.61 8.93
C LEU A 27 -4.46 -7.05 9.35
N GLU A 28 -4.57 -7.30 10.65
CA GLU A 28 -5.00 -8.60 11.19
C GLU A 28 -6.45 -8.95 10.80
N ALA A 29 -7.37 -7.98 10.85
CA ALA A 29 -8.76 -8.18 10.43
C ALA A 29 -8.86 -8.51 8.93
N LEU A 30 -8.03 -7.87 8.10
CA LEU A 30 -7.92 -8.17 6.67
C LEU A 30 -7.13 -9.44 6.35
N LYS A 31 -6.51 -10.08 7.36
CA LYS A 31 -5.61 -11.24 7.19
C LYS A 31 -4.47 -10.97 6.21
N VAL A 32 -3.96 -9.75 6.21
CA VAL A 32 -2.75 -9.40 5.45
C VAL A 32 -1.55 -9.85 6.26
N ASP A 33 -0.61 -10.56 5.63
CA ASP A 33 0.66 -10.92 6.27
C ASP A 33 1.58 -9.70 6.33
N TYR A 34 2.07 -9.38 7.53
CA TYR A 34 2.95 -8.25 7.76
C TYR A 34 4.04 -8.57 8.79
N ALA A 35 5.18 -7.90 8.65
CA ALA A 35 6.30 -7.94 9.57
C ALA A 35 6.27 -6.70 10.49
N GLN A 36 6.22 -6.92 11.80
CA GLN A 36 6.36 -5.85 12.79
C GLN A 36 7.84 -5.55 13.03
N LEU A 37 8.24 -4.31 12.75
CA LEU A 37 9.61 -3.83 12.96
C LEU A 37 9.60 -2.77 14.06
N ASP A 38 9.98 -3.18 15.27
CA ASP A 38 10.05 -2.26 16.40
C ASP A 38 11.25 -1.32 16.27
N ILE A 39 11.03 0.00 16.32
CA ILE A 39 12.07 1.03 16.27
C ILE A 39 12.50 1.50 17.66
N ALA A 40 11.77 1.10 18.71
CA ALA A 40 12.03 1.58 20.06
C ALA A 40 13.17 0.82 20.73
N CYS A 41 13.27 -0.49 20.48
CA CYS A 41 14.34 -1.34 20.98
C CYS A 41 15.35 -1.80 19.91
N ASN A 42 15.12 -1.50 18.63
CA ASN A 42 16.04 -1.81 17.54
C ASN A 42 16.43 -0.54 16.78
N GLU A 43 17.72 -0.20 16.84
CA GLU A 43 18.25 1.01 16.23
C GLU A 43 18.35 0.91 14.70
N GLU A 44 18.61 -0.28 14.15
CA GLU A 44 18.68 -0.50 12.71
C GLU A 44 17.32 -0.21 12.06
N ASN A 45 16.24 -0.75 12.64
CA ASN A 45 14.87 -0.47 12.19
C ASN A 45 14.56 1.04 12.26
N ARG A 46 15.00 1.71 13.33
CA ARG A 46 14.82 3.16 13.50
C ARG A 46 15.55 3.97 12.43
N MET A 47 16.79 3.61 12.14
CA MET A 47 17.59 4.28 11.11
C MET A 47 17.02 4.02 9.71
N TRP A 48 16.70 2.75 9.41
CA TRP A 48 16.13 2.35 8.14
C TRP A 48 14.82 3.09 7.86
N MET A 49 13.89 3.12 8.83
CA MET A 49 12.63 3.86 8.70
C MET A 49 12.87 5.33 8.35
N ARG A 50 13.79 6.01 9.06
CA ARG A 50 14.06 7.44 8.85
C ARG A 50 14.72 7.74 7.49
N GLN A 51 15.52 6.82 6.98
CA GLN A 51 16.21 6.96 5.70
C GLN A 51 15.29 6.69 4.52
N ASN A 52 14.36 5.74 4.66
CA ASN A 52 13.49 5.31 3.58
C ASN A 52 12.14 6.05 3.52
N VAL A 53 11.77 6.82 4.54
CA VAL A 53 10.63 7.75 4.43
C VAL A 53 10.99 8.92 3.49
N PRO A 54 10.19 9.18 2.44
CA PRO A 54 10.40 10.30 1.51
C PRO A 54 10.41 11.65 2.22
N GLU A 55 11.30 12.55 1.80
CA GLU A 55 11.46 13.88 2.41
C GLU A 55 10.14 14.69 2.43
N GLU A 56 9.34 14.57 1.37
CA GLU A 56 8.04 15.23 1.20
C GLU A 56 6.99 14.78 2.23
N LYS A 57 7.14 13.56 2.74
CA LYS A 57 6.26 12.93 3.74
C LYS A 57 6.81 13.08 5.16
N LYS A 58 7.99 13.68 5.33
CA LYS A 58 8.55 13.95 6.66
C LYS A 58 7.80 15.13 7.30
N PRO A 59 7.45 15.05 8.59
CA PRO A 59 6.86 16.17 9.32
C PRO A 59 7.84 17.34 9.42
N ALA A 60 7.36 18.55 9.74
CA ALA A 60 8.14 19.79 9.78
C ALA A 60 9.38 19.77 10.70
N ASN A 61 9.41 18.85 11.68
CA ASN A 61 10.56 18.63 12.56
C ASN A 61 11.61 17.64 11.98
N GLY A 62 11.36 17.11 10.78
CA GLY A 62 12.23 16.20 10.03
C GLY A 62 12.25 14.75 10.53
N ILE A 63 11.52 14.40 11.60
CA ILE A 63 11.59 13.07 12.20
C ILE A 63 10.26 12.33 11.99
N PRO A 64 10.19 11.33 11.09
CA PRO A 64 8.99 10.52 10.93
C PRO A 64 8.68 9.74 12.20
N LEU A 65 7.40 9.74 12.58
CA LEU A 65 6.88 9.05 13.76
C LEU A 65 6.10 7.80 13.33
N PRO A 66 6.13 6.72 14.12
CA PRO A 66 5.37 5.51 13.82
C PRO A 66 3.85 5.72 14.06
N PRO A 67 2.97 4.92 13.43
CA PRO A 67 3.30 3.84 12.49
C PRO A 67 3.76 4.35 11.12
N GLN A 68 4.69 3.62 10.49
CA GLN A 68 5.12 3.83 9.10
C GLN A 68 5.02 2.50 8.35
N ILE A 69 4.39 2.51 7.18
CA ILE A 69 4.03 1.30 6.43
C ILE A 69 4.80 1.28 5.11
N PHE A 70 5.42 0.14 4.84
CA PHE A 70 6.17 -0.11 3.63
C PHE A 70 5.74 -1.43 3.01
N ASN A 71 5.77 -1.52 1.68
CA ASN A 71 5.72 -2.79 0.97
C ASN A 71 7.15 -3.09 0.51
N GLU A 72 7.81 -4.02 1.22
CA GLU A 72 9.23 -4.33 1.06
C GLU A 72 10.16 -3.12 1.27
N GLU A 73 10.54 -2.41 0.21
CA GLU A 73 11.34 -1.18 0.24
C GLU A 73 10.54 0.05 -0.22
N SER A 74 9.36 -0.16 -0.80
CA SER A 74 8.48 0.90 -1.27
C SER A 74 7.71 1.51 -0.11
N TYR A 75 7.71 2.83 -0.02
CA TYR A 75 6.96 3.56 0.99
C TYR A 75 5.48 3.63 0.64
N CYS A 76 4.62 3.03 1.46
CA CYS A 76 3.17 3.12 1.31
C CYS A 76 2.65 4.42 1.94
N GLY A 77 3.01 4.68 3.19
CA GLY A 77 2.58 5.87 3.90
C GLY A 77 2.68 5.80 5.42
N ASP A 78 2.24 6.89 6.04
CA ASP A 78 2.07 7.02 7.48
C ASP A 78 0.63 6.67 7.90
N TYR A 79 0.30 6.91 9.18
CA TYR A 79 -1.04 6.66 9.69
C TYR A 79 -2.12 7.47 8.96
N ASP A 80 -1.85 8.74 8.65
CA ASP A 80 -2.88 9.62 8.10
C ASP A 80 -3.22 9.18 6.67
N THR A 81 -2.19 8.85 5.87
CA THR A 81 -2.39 8.27 4.52
C THR A 81 -3.11 6.90 4.59
N PHE A 82 -2.78 6.06 5.57
CA PHE A 82 -3.47 4.80 5.79
C PHE A 82 -4.94 4.99 6.20
N PHE A 83 -5.22 5.99 7.04
CA PHE A 83 -6.56 6.31 7.49
C PHE A 83 -7.43 6.77 6.32
N ASP A 84 -6.92 7.64 5.46
CA ASP A 84 -7.62 8.07 4.24
C ASP A 84 -7.93 6.87 3.34
N ALA A 85 -6.95 6.00 3.09
CA ALA A 85 -7.16 4.78 2.30
C ALA A 85 -8.18 3.81 2.94
N LYS A 86 -8.26 3.77 4.28
CA LYS A 86 -9.23 2.97 5.02
C LYS A 86 -10.65 3.52 4.86
N GLU A 87 -10.82 4.84 4.90
CA GLU A 87 -12.12 5.49 4.66
C GLU A 87 -12.57 5.32 3.20
N ASP A 88 -11.63 5.36 2.25
CA ASP A 88 -11.88 5.19 0.82
C ASP A 88 -12.01 3.71 0.38
N ASN A 89 -11.86 2.74 1.29
CA ASN A 89 -11.78 1.30 0.99
C ASN A 89 -10.69 0.92 -0.03
N SER A 90 -9.63 1.72 -0.14
CA SER A 90 -8.52 1.56 -1.08
C SER A 90 -7.24 1.04 -0.40
N VAL A 91 -7.36 0.38 0.77
CA VAL A 91 -6.19 -0.07 1.54
C VAL A 91 -5.32 -1.07 0.79
N TYR A 92 -5.90 -1.93 -0.04
CA TYR A 92 -5.11 -2.86 -0.86
C TYR A 92 -4.21 -2.11 -1.85
N ALA A 93 -4.76 -1.10 -2.54
CA ALA A 93 -3.99 -0.21 -3.42
C ALA A 93 -2.93 0.58 -2.64
N PHE A 94 -3.27 1.11 -1.45
CA PHE A 94 -2.31 1.77 -0.56
C PHE A 94 -1.14 0.87 -0.16
N LEU A 95 -1.41 -0.41 0.13
CA LEU A 95 -0.40 -1.40 0.45
C LEU A 95 0.35 -1.91 -0.79
N GLY A 96 -0.08 -1.54 -2.01
CA GLY A 96 0.45 -2.09 -3.27
C GLY A 96 0.17 -3.59 -3.40
N LEU A 97 -0.96 -4.04 -2.85
CA LEU A 97 -1.45 -5.41 -2.96
C LEU A 97 -2.59 -5.46 -3.98
N PRO A 98 -2.73 -6.55 -4.75
CA PRO A 98 -3.86 -6.72 -5.64
C PRO A 98 -5.16 -6.69 -4.84
N PRO A 99 -6.22 -6.03 -5.36
CA PRO A 99 -7.51 -5.99 -4.69
C PRO A 99 -8.06 -7.42 -4.54
N PRO A 100 -8.75 -7.73 -3.42
CA PRO A 100 -9.32 -9.06 -3.24
C PRO A 100 -10.49 -9.29 -4.22
N PRO A 101 -10.72 -10.54 -4.66
CA PRO A 101 -11.82 -10.88 -5.55
C PRO A 101 -13.16 -10.42 -4.98
N GLY A 102 -13.93 -9.67 -5.78
CA GLY A 102 -15.24 -9.13 -5.38
C GLY A 102 -15.21 -7.79 -4.63
N SER A 103 -14.06 -7.11 -4.55
CA SER A 103 -13.98 -5.71 -4.13
C SER A 103 -14.25 -4.76 -5.32
N LYS A 104 -14.69 -3.53 -5.04
CA LYS A 104 -15.00 -2.53 -6.09
C LYS A 104 -13.80 -2.27 -7.01
N ALA A 105 -12.60 -2.22 -6.46
CA ALA A 105 -11.36 -2.05 -7.23
C ALA A 105 -11.01 -3.28 -8.09
N HIS A 106 -11.34 -4.49 -7.65
CA HIS A 106 -11.17 -5.69 -8.49
C HIS A 106 -12.14 -5.70 -9.67
N ALA A 107 -13.37 -5.24 -9.46
CA ALA A 107 -14.34 -5.10 -10.54
C ALA A 107 -13.89 -4.04 -11.56
N GLU A 108 -13.32 -2.92 -11.10
CA GLU A 108 -12.75 -1.89 -11.97
C GLU A 108 -11.50 -2.40 -12.74
N GLU A 109 -10.61 -3.18 -12.11
CA GLU A 109 -9.46 -3.83 -12.79
C GLU A 109 -9.89 -4.92 -13.80
N GLU A 110 -10.95 -5.68 -13.51
CA GLU A 110 -11.53 -6.65 -14.45
C GLU A 110 -12.20 -5.93 -15.64
N GLU A 111 -12.96 -4.85 -15.40
CA GLU A 111 -13.55 -4.03 -16.46
C GLU A 111 -12.48 -3.39 -17.35
N GLU A 112 -11.41 -2.81 -16.79
CA GLU A 112 -10.30 -2.25 -17.58
C GLU A 112 -9.51 -3.32 -18.38
N GLN A 113 -9.37 -4.54 -17.84
CA GLN A 113 -8.75 -5.65 -18.57
C GLN A 113 -9.63 -6.18 -19.70
N GLU A 114 -10.95 -6.28 -19.49
CA GLU A 114 -11.89 -6.67 -20.53
C GLU A 114 -11.92 -5.64 -21.67
N GLU A 115 -11.96 -4.32 -21.36
CA GLU A 115 -11.90 -3.29 -22.42
C GLU A 115 -10.57 -3.32 -23.18
N ALA A 116 -9.44 -3.54 -22.51
CA ALA A 116 -8.14 -3.61 -23.16
C ALA A 116 -7.95 -4.87 -24.03
N ASP A 117 -8.63 -5.97 -23.71
CA ASP A 117 -8.62 -7.20 -24.51
C ASP A 117 -9.51 -7.05 -25.74
N ASP A 118 -10.67 -6.40 -25.61
CA ASP A 118 -11.61 -6.08 -26.70
C ASP A 118 -10.97 -5.13 -27.74
N ASP A 119 -10.35 -4.02 -27.31
CA ASP A 119 -9.60 -3.10 -28.19
C ASP A 119 -8.49 -3.83 -28.97
N ARG A 120 -7.85 -4.83 -28.34
CA ARG A 120 -6.78 -5.60 -28.97
C ARG A 120 -7.30 -6.63 -29.97
N GLU A 121 -8.42 -7.29 -29.67
CA GLU A 121 -9.09 -8.19 -30.62
C GLU A 121 -9.61 -7.42 -31.84
N GLU A 122 -10.11 -6.20 -31.67
CA GLU A 122 -10.51 -5.32 -32.79
C GLU A 122 -9.31 -4.93 -33.66
N GLU A 123 -8.18 -4.48 -33.10
CA GLU A 123 -6.96 -4.19 -33.88
C GLU A 123 -6.46 -5.44 -34.63
N GLU A 124 -6.45 -6.61 -34.00
CA GLU A 124 -5.98 -7.86 -34.64
C GLU A 124 -6.90 -8.32 -35.78
N ALA A 125 -8.20 -8.02 -35.71
CA ALA A 125 -9.17 -8.30 -36.77
C ALA A 125 -9.03 -7.33 -37.95
N GLU A 126 -8.85 -6.02 -37.70
CA GLU A 126 -8.64 -5.02 -38.74
C GLU A 126 -7.35 -5.30 -39.55
N VAL A 127 -6.27 -5.68 -38.87
CA VAL A 127 -4.99 -6.02 -39.53
C VAL A 127 -5.12 -7.27 -40.42
N GLN A 128 -5.91 -8.28 -40.02
CA GLN A 128 -6.16 -9.46 -40.83
C GLN A 128 -7.00 -9.16 -42.07
N GLU A 129 -8.03 -8.31 -41.95
CA GLU A 129 -8.82 -7.90 -43.13
C GLU A 129 -8.01 -7.08 -44.13
N GLU A 130 -7.08 -6.22 -43.67
CA GLU A 130 -6.16 -5.51 -44.56
C GLU A 130 -5.17 -6.44 -45.26
N GLU A 131 -4.64 -7.47 -44.58
CA GLU A 131 -3.73 -8.47 -45.18
C GLU A 131 -4.42 -9.38 -46.20
N GLU A 132 -5.71 -9.71 -46.00
CA GLU A 132 -6.49 -10.52 -46.98
C GLU A 132 -6.97 -9.72 -48.19
N ALA A 133 -6.95 -8.38 -48.13
CA ALA A 133 -7.38 -7.49 -49.20
C ALA A 133 -6.26 -7.10 -50.20
N GLU A 134 -5.01 -7.46 -49.93
CA GLU A 134 -3.82 -7.26 -50.80
C GLU A 134 -3.52 -8.47 -51.71
#